data_AF-A0A4R7D0G5-F1
#
_entry.id   AF-A0A4R7D0G5-F1
#
_cell.length_a   1.000
_cell.length_b   1.000
_cell.length_c   1.000
_cell.angle_alpha   90.00
_cell.angle_beta   90.00
_cell.angle_gamma   90.00
#
_symmetry.space_group_name_H-M   'P 1'
#
loop_
_entity.id
_entity.type
_entity.pdbx_description
1 polymer ?
#
loop_
_entity_poly.entity_id
_entity_poly.type
_entity_poly.pdbx_seq_one_letter_code
_entity_poly.pdbx_strand_id
1 'polypeptide(L)'
;MKTILHKSATRGHVDHGWLNSYHSFSFANYHNAERMNFGVLRVLNDDTVAGGRGFGTHPHRNMEIISIPLEGDLQHMDDMGNSTIIKAGDVQVMSAGTGVSHSEHNKNKEAEVKFLQIWIIPNEQNVTPRYDQISLKDIATKNSLYQVLSPNADDTGVWIHQNAWFHIGDYDTETTDSYTLKQEENGVYVFVLEGKVEIANQKLNKRDGFGIWDTDTFDFKINKDSKILVMEIPMSI
;
A
#
# COMPACT_ATOMS: atom_id res chain seq x y z
N MET A 1 -12.68 17.44 -10.70
CA MET A 1 -12.52 16.46 -9.61
C MET A 1 -13.56 15.37 -9.73
N LYS A 2 -13.14 14.16 -10.07
CA LYS A 2 -13.93 12.93 -10.04
C LYS A 2 -13.52 12.11 -8.81
N THR A 3 -14.44 11.28 -8.31
CA THR A 3 -14.20 10.48 -7.11
C THR A 3 -14.84 9.10 -7.20
N ILE A 4 -14.30 8.15 -6.43
CA ILE A 4 -14.88 6.82 -6.24
C ILE A 4 -14.66 6.35 -4.80
N LEU A 5 -15.71 5.80 -4.18
CA LEU A 5 -15.67 5.34 -2.80
C LEU A 5 -15.72 3.81 -2.71
N HIS A 6 -14.72 3.23 -2.05
CA HIS A 6 -14.66 1.81 -1.73
C HIS A 6 -14.80 1.60 -0.23
N LYS A 7 -16.04 1.31 0.22
CA LYS A 7 -16.31 1.04 1.63
C LYS A 7 -15.62 -0.22 2.13
N SER A 8 -15.06 -0.18 3.34
CA SER A 8 -14.34 -1.31 3.95
C SER A 8 -15.16 -2.61 3.97
N ALA A 9 -16.46 -2.51 4.28
CA ALA A 9 -17.41 -3.63 4.34
C ALA A 9 -17.76 -4.25 2.97
N THR A 10 -17.30 -3.65 1.87
CA THR A 10 -17.57 -4.13 0.50
C THR A 10 -16.35 -4.76 -0.17
N ARG A 11 -15.25 -4.88 0.57
CA ARG A 11 -14.03 -5.55 0.09
C ARG A 11 -14.31 -7.05 -0.09
N GLY A 12 -13.59 -7.68 -1.02
CA GLY A 12 -13.54 -9.14 -1.07
C GLY A 12 -12.97 -9.65 0.24
N HIS A 13 -13.46 -10.78 0.73
CA HIS A 13 -12.99 -11.37 1.98
C HIS A 13 -12.71 -12.85 1.78
N VAL A 14 -11.54 -13.26 2.25
CA VAL A 14 -11.11 -14.66 2.24
C VAL A 14 -10.55 -15.00 3.62
N ASP A 15 -11.03 -16.10 4.18
CA ASP A 15 -10.54 -16.66 5.43
C ASP A 15 -10.13 -18.12 5.21
N HIS A 16 -8.84 -18.39 5.36
CA HIS A 16 -8.23 -19.71 5.26
C HIS A 16 -7.80 -20.27 6.63
N GLY A 17 -8.29 -19.69 7.72
CA GLY A 17 -7.95 -20.01 9.11
C GLY A 17 -6.58 -19.47 9.53
N TRP A 18 -5.55 -19.61 8.69
CA TRP A 18 -4.22 -19.02 8.94
C TRP A 18 -4.03 -17.64 8.31
N LEU A 19 -4.84 -17.31 7.30
CA LEU A 19 -4.86 -16.04 6.58
C LEU A 19 -6.27 -15.50 6.59
N ASN A 20 -6.43 -14.27 7.06
CA ASN A 20 -7.65 -13.48 6.93
C ASN A 20 -7.32 -12.25 6.08
N SER A 21 -7.84 -12.20 4.86
CA SER A 21 -7.46 -11.22 3.84
C SER A 21 -8.67 -10.44 3.35
N TYR A 22 -8.53 -9.12 3.27
CA TYR A 22 -9.52 -8.23 2.65
C TYR A 22 -8.96 -7.59 1.38
N HIS A 23 -9.62 -7.84 0.24
CA HIS A 23 -9.20 -7.39 -1.08
C HIS A 23 -9.96 -6.12 -1.50
N SER A 24 -9.24 -5.02 -1.70
CA SER A 24 -9.85 -3.79 -2.24
C SER A 24 -10.17 -3.90 -3.73
N PHE A 25 -9.39 -4.70 -4.46
CA PHE A 25 -9.54 -4.99 -5.89
C PHE A 25 -9.59 -6.50 -6.14
N SER A 26 -10.10 -6.91 -7.30
CA SER A 26 -10.22 -8.30 -7.74
C SER A 26 -8.88 -9.01 -7.66
N PHE A 27 -8.80 -10.08 -6.86
CA PHE A 27 -7.57 -10.80 -6.59
C PHE A 27 -7.86 -12.27 -6.31
N ALA A 28 -6.98 -13.15 -6.80
CA ALA A 28 -7.17 -14.61 -6.71
C ALA A 28 -8.59 -15.02 -7.16
N ASN A 29 -9.35 -15.68 -6.29
CA ASN A 29 -10.71 -16.14 -6.58
C ASN A 29 -11.79 -15.07 -6.35
N TYR A 30 -11.44 -13.93 -5.76
CA TYR A 30 -12.35 -12.80 -5.61
C TYR A 30 -12.38 -11.98 -6.91
N HIS A 31 -13.56 -11.86 -7.51
CA HIS A 31 -13.77 -11.11 -8.74
C HIS A 31 -14.95 -10.14 -8.61
N ASN A 32 -14.64 -8.86 -8.83
CA ASN A 32 -15.60 -7.77 -8.99
C ASN A 32 -15.17 -6.93 -10.21
N ALA A 33 -15.98 -6.93 -11.27
CA ALA A 33 -15.68 -6.23 -12.51
C ALA A 33 -15.54 -4.71 -12.34
N GLU A 34 -16.17 -4.13 -11.31
CA GLU A 34 -16.09 -2.70 -10.99
C GLU A 34 -14.85 -2.35 -10.15
N ARG A 35 -14.10 -3.36 -9.67
CA ARG A 35 -12.91 -3.18 -8.82
C ARG A 35 -11.73 -3.98 -9.34
N MET A 36 -11.43 -3.89 -10.62
CA MET A 36 -10.26 -4.56 -11.18
C MET A 36 -8.94 -3.89 -10.76
N ASN A 37 -8.95 -2.57 -10.64
CA ASN A 37 -7.82 -1.71 -10.30
C ASN A 37 -8.33 -0.27 -10.08
N PHE A 38 -7.46 0.59 -9.58
CA PHE A 38 -7.59 2.04 -9.70
C PHE A 38 -6.33 2.53 -10.40
N GLY A 39 -6.41 3.08 -11.60
CA GLY A 39 -5.21 3.36 -12.40
C GLY A 39 -4.30 2.12 -12.50
N VAL A 40 -2.99 2.30 -12.24
CA VAL A 40 -2.01 1.20 -12.16
C VAL A 40 -1.98 0.44 -10.81
N LEU A 41 -2.78 0.84 -9.81
CA LEU A 41 -2.93 0.11 -8.55
C LEU A 41 -3.79 -1.14 -8.76
N ARG A 42 -3.12 -2.29 -8.84
CA ARG A 42 -3.71 -3.57 -9.20
C ARG A 42 -4.18 -4.37 -8.00
N VAL A 43 -3.46 -4.29 -6.88
CA VAL A 43 -3.77 -5.02 -5.64
C VAL A 43 -3.58 -4.10 -4.45
N LEU A 44 -4.52 -4.16 -3.51
CA LEU A 44 -4.42 -3.58 -2.18
C LEU A 44 -5.13 -4.54 -1.22
N ASN A 45 -4.36 -5.45 -0.65
CA ASN A 45 -4.84 -6.41 0.33
C ASN A 45 -4.46 -5.96 1.74
N ASP A 46 -5.35 -6.23 2.69
CA ASP A 46 -5.18 -5.99 4.12
C ASP A 46 -5.21 -7.37 4.79
N ASP A 47 -4.03 -7.88 5.07
CA ASP A 47 -3.78 -9.27 5.40
C ASP A 47 -3.46 -9.42 6.88
N THR A 48 -4.09 -10.39 7.53
CA THR A 48 -3.75 -10.86 8.87
C THR A 48 -3.29 -12.31 8.79
N VAL A 49 -2.06 -12.60 9.20
CA VAL A 49 -1.43 -13.91 9.11
C VAL A 49 -1.12 -14.44 10.51
N ALA A 50 -1.62 -15.64 10.80
CA ALA A 50 -1.42 -16.34 12.07
C ALA A 50 0.05 -16.63 12.36
N GLY A 51 0.38 -16.85 13.64
CA GLY A 51 1.74 -17.12 14.10
C GLY A 51 2.40 -18.30 13.37
N GLY A 52 3.63 -18.09 12.88
CA GLY A 52 4.45 -19.09 12.20
C GLY A 52 3.91 -19.54 10.84
N ARG A 53 2.89 -18.87 10.31
CA ARG A 53 2.28 -19.15 9.00
C ARG A 53 2.71 -18.10 7.98
N GLY A 54 2.39 -18.33 6.72
CA GLY A 54 2.84 -17.45 5.65
C GLY A 54 2.57 -18.02 4.27
N PHE A 55 2.90 -17.21 3.27
CA PHE A 55 2.85 -17.54 1.87
C PHE A 55 4.14 -18.28 1.50
N GLY A 56 4.01 -19.53 1.07
CA GLY A 56 5.15 -20.30 0.54
C GLY A 56 5.72 -19.67 -0.73
N THR A 57 6.85 -20.21 -1.19
CA THR A 57 7.55 -19.68 -2.38
C THR A 57 6.66 -19.66 -3.61
N HIS A 58 6.48 -18.49 -4.21
CA HIS A 58 5.70 -18.28 -5.42
C HIS A 58 6.34 -17.23 -6.33
N PRO A 59 6.15 -17.32 -7.66
CA PRO A 59 6.80 -16.43 -8.61
C PRO A 59 5.99 -15.16 -8.87
N HIS A 60 6.69 -14.07 -9.14
CA HIS A 60 6.17 -12.82 -9.70
C HIS A 60 7.00 -12.38 -10.90
N ARG A 61 6.41 -11.56 -11.78
CA ARG A 61 7.10 -10.97 -12.94
C ARG A 61 6.44 -9.64 -13.30
N ASN A 62 7.23 -8.64 -13.68
CA ASN A 62 6.76 -7.32 -14.12
C ASN A 62 5.70 -6.71 -13.18
N MET A 63 5.99 -6.68 -11.88
CA MET A 63 5.14 -6.11 -10.85
C MET A 63 6.01 -5.45 -9.78
N GLU A 64 5.61 -4.27 -9.33
CA GLU A 64 6.19 -3.63 -8.14
C GLU A 64 5.35 -4.05 -6.94
N ILE A 65 5.96 -4.74 -5.99
CA ILE A 65 5.28 -5.33 -4.83
C ILE A 65 5.75 -4.59 -3.58
N ILE A 66 4.83 -3.94 -2.88
CA ILE A 66 5.09 -3.14 -1.69
C ILE A 66 4.41 -3.78 -0.49
N SER A 67 5.18 -4.02 0.56
CA SER A 67 4.71 -4.55 1.85
C SER A 67 4.84 -3.48 2.94
N ILE A 68 3.73 -3.20 3.64
CA ILE A 68 3.69 -2.25 4.75
C ILE A 68 3.10 -2.94 5.99
N PRO A 69 3.94 -3.44 6.91
CA PRO A 69 3.45 -3.99 8.18
C PRO A 69 2.80 -2.92 9.05
N LEU A 70 1.58 -3.22 9.51
CA LEU A 70 0.79 -2.41 10.42
C LEU A 70 0.96 -2.88 11.87
N GLU A 71 1.20 -4.18 12.07
CA GLU A 71 1.43 -4.82 13.36
C GLU A 71 2.29 -6.07 13.16
N GLY A 72 3.23 -6.33 14.05
CA GLY A 72 4.11 -7.50 13.99
C GLY A 72 5.25 -7.39 12.97
N ASP A 73 5.85 -8.55 12.66
CA ASP A 73 7.05 -8.68 11.85
C ASP A 73 6.82 -9.69 10.71
N LEU A 74 7.07 -9.28 9.46
CA LEU A 74 6.99 -10.12 8.27
C LEU A 74 8.40 -10.50 7.82
N GLN A 75 8.71 -11.80 7.76
CA GLN A 75 9.94 -12.30 7.17
C GLN A 75 9.77 -12.46 5.67
N HIS A 76 10.64 -11.82 4.90
CA HIS A 76 10.72 -11.97 3.44
C HIS A 76 11.94 -12.80 3.07
N MET A 77 11.78 -13.70 2.10
CA MET A 77 12.89 -14.45 1.50
C MET A 77 12.67 -14.55 -0.01
N ASP A 78 13.72 -14.39 -0.81
CA ASP A 78 13.65 -14.50 -2.27
C ASP A 78 14.84 -15.27 -2.88
N ASP A 79 14.72 -15.61 -4.16
CA ASP A 79 15.75 -16.30 -4.95
C ASP A 79 16.90 -15.38 -5.40
N MET A 80 16.86 -14.08 -5.08
CA MET A 80 18.00 -13.17 -5.18
C MET A 80 18.94 -13.28 -3.97
N GLY A 81 18.54 -14.03 -2.94
CA GLY A 81 19.32 -14.29 -1.73
C GLY A 81 18.99 -13.36 -0.56
N ASN A 82 17.97 -12.52 -0.68
CA ASN A 82 17.53 -11.70 0.45
C ASN A 82 16.80 -12.57 1.48
N SER A 83 17.06 -12.30 2.75
CA SER A 83 16.32 -12.86 3.89
C SER A 83 16.21 -11.78 4.96
N THR A 84 15.10 -11.06 4.96
CA THR A 84 14.92 -9.84 5.74
C THR A 84 13.70 -9.93 6.66
N ILE A 85 13.61 -9.00 7.60
CA ILE A 85 12.46 -8.85 8.48
C ILE A 85 11.96 -7.43 8.30
N ILE A 86 10.73 -7.32 7.82
CA ILE A 86 10.01 -6.08 7.60
C ILE A 86 9.14 -5.87 8.85
N LYS A 87 9.45 -4.86 9.64
CA LYS A 87 8.79 -4.61 10.92
C LYS A 87 7.64 -3.62 10.76
N ALA A 88 6.74 -3.59 11.75
CA ALA A 88 5.82 -2.47 11.88
C ALA A 88 6.59 -1.14 11.94
N GLY A 89 6.29 -0.23 11.01
CA GLY A 89 7.04 1.01 10.83
C GLY A 89 8.14 0.94 9.78
N ASP A 90 8.23 -0.14 9.01
CA ASP A 90 9.05 -0.21 7.79
C ASP A 90 8.17 -0.15 6.54
N VAL A 91 8.79 0.15 5.40
CA VAL A 91 8.22 -0.08 4.06
C VAL A 91 9.25 -0.88 3.27
N GLN A 92 8.77 -1.93 2.63
CA GLN A 92 9.56 -2.78 1.75
C GLN A 92 8.99 -2.74 0.34
N VAL A 93 9.88 -2.80 -0.65
CA VAL A 93 9.52 -2.97 -2.05
C VAL A 93 10.37 -4.02 -2.74
N MET A 94 9.74 -4.77 -3.63
CA MET A 94 10.38 -5.70 -4.54
C MET A 94 9.89 -5.42 -5.96
N SER A 95 10.81 -5.05 -6.84
CA SER A 95 10.53 -4.98 -8.28
C SER A 95 10.79 -6.34 -8.88
N ALA A 96 9.75 -7.02 -9.36
CA ALA A 96 9.86 -8.39 -9.83
C ALA A 96 10.59 -8.52 -11.18
N GLY A 97 10.54 -7.48 -12.03
CA GLY A 97 11.32 -7.40 -13.26
C GLY A 97 11.22 -8.65 -14.15
N THR A 98 12.36 -9.18 -14.58
CA THR A 98 12.45 -10.43 -15.38
C THR A 98 11.87 -11.66 -14.70
N GLY A 99 11.70 -11.63 -13.37
CA GLY A 99 11.13 -12.71 -12.57
C GLY A 99 11.83 -12.84 -11.23
N VAL A 100 11.06 -13.07 -10.17
CA VAL A 100 11.55 -13.35 -8.81
C VAL A 100 10.61 -14.36 -8.15
N SER A 101 11.16 -15.33 -7.43
CA SER A 101 10.37 -16.20 -6.55
C SER A 101 10.61 -15.81 -5.10
N HIS A 102 9.54 -15.62 -4.34
CA HIS A 102 9.65 -15.16 -2.96
C HIS A 102 8.62 -15.83 -2.04
N SER A 103 8.86 -15.73 -0.75
CA SER A 103 7.99 -16.21 0.32
C SER A 103 7.93 -15.20 1.45
N GLU A 104 6.77 -15.09 2.08
CA GLU A 104 6.50 -14.13 3.15
C GLU A 104 5.90 -14.87 4.34
N HIS A 105 6.57 -14.83 5.49
CA HIS A 105 6.18 -15.58 6.69
C HIS A 105 6.06 -14.68 7.90
N ASN A 106 5.06 -14.94 8.74
CA ASN A 106 5.03 -14.40 10.09
C ASN A 106 6.15 -15.05 10.91
N LYS A 107 7.17 -14.25 11.26
CA LYS A 107 8.32 -14.73 12.03
C LYS A 107 7.93 -15.13 13.46
N ASN A 108 6.91 -14.49 14.02
CA ASN A 108 6.43 -14.77 15.36
C ASN A 108 5.55 -16.03 15.33
N LYS A 109 5.78 -16.99 16.22
CA LYS A 109 5.00 -18.24 16.29
C LYS A 109 3.70 -18.11 17.07
N GLU A 110 3.58 -17.10 17.91
CA GLU A 110 2.50 -16.96 18.89
C GLU A 110 1.55 -15.80 18.57
N ALA A 111 2.08 -14.73 17.96
CA ALA A 111 1.30 -13.53 17.61
C ALA A 111 1.08 -13.41 16.10
N GLU A 112 -0.01 -12.76 15.73
CA GLU A 112 -0.34 -12.46 14.33
C GLU A 112 0.52 -11.31 13.78
N VAL A 113 0.66 -11.24 12.46
CA VAL A 113 1.18 -10.09 11.72
C VAL A 113 0.06 -9.53 10.88
N LYS A 114 -0.05 -8.19 10.81
CA LYS A 114 -1.00 -7.47 9.97
C LYS A 114 -0.24 -6.56 9.04
N PHE A 115 -0.53 -6.60 7.75
CA PHE A 115 0.19 -5.80 6.77
C PHE A 115 -0.66 -5.50 5.55
N LEU A 116 -0.27 -4.46 4.82
CA LEU A 116 -0.79 -4.20 3.49
C LEU A 116 0.13 -4.82 2.45
N GLN A 117 -0.46 -5.52 1.49
CA GLN A 117 0.20 -6.01 0.28
C GLN A 117 -0.34 -5.21 -0.91
N ILE A 118 0.52 -4.42 -1.53
CA ILE A 118 0.17 -3.44 -2.56
C ILE A 118 0.93 -3.75 -3.83
N TRP A 119 0.23 -3.88 -4.95
CA TRP A 119 0.87 -4.14 -6.24
C TRP A 119 0.60 -3.01 -7.22
N ILE A 120 1.68 -2.49 -7.81
CA ILE A 120 1.67 -1.43 -8.81
C ILE A 120 2.21 -2.00 -10.12
N ILE A 121 1.46 -1.81 -11.21
CA ILE A 121 1.91 -2.15 -12.56
C ILE A 121 3.06 -1.20 -12.91
N PRO A 122 4.28 -1.71 -13.22
CA PRO A 122 5.40 -0.85 -13.57
C PRO A 122 5.23 -0.24 -14.97
N ASN A 123 5.84 0.93 -15.20
CA ASN A 123 5.95 1.53 -16.53
C ASN A 123 7.13 0.95 -17.34
N GLU A 124 8.03 0.20 -16.68
CA GLU A 124 9.16 -0.47 -17.31
C GLU A 124 9.09 -1.99 -17.05
N GLN A 125 9.12 -2.78 -18.11
CA GLN A 125 9.06 -4.25 -18.02
C GLN A 125 10.44 -4.88 -18.22
N ASN A 126 10.63 -6.07 -17.63
CA ASN A 126 11.85 -6.87 -17.72
C ASN A 126 13.10 -6.15 -17.20
N VAL A 127 12.91 -5.23 -16.24
CA VAL A 127 14.02 -4.66 -15.46
C VAL A 127 14.71 -5.74 -14.64
N THR A 128 15.94 -5.47 -14.19
CA THR A 128 16.63 -6.34 -13.24
C THR A 128 15.83 -6.42 -11.94
N PRO A 129 15.50 -7.62 -11.44
CA PRO A 129 14.83 -7.77 -10.16
C PRO A 129 15.62 -7.09 -9.03
N ARG A 130 14.92 -6.44 -8.11
CA ARG A 130 15.56 -5.78 -6.98
C ARG A 130 14.67 -5.78 -5.74
N TYR A 131 15.32 -5.56 -4.61
CA TYR A 131 14.72 -5.44 -3.29
C TYR A 131 15.21 -4.15 -2.63
N ASP A 132 14.32 -3.47 -1.91
CA ASP A 132 14.68 -2.34 -1.05
C ASP A 132 13.76 -2.30 0.19
N GLN A 133 14.28 -1.79 1.30
CA GLN A 133 13.54 -1.66 2.57
C GLN A 133 14.12 -0.50 3.36
N ILE A 134 13.24 0.35 3.88
CA ILE A 134 13.62 1.41 4.80
C ILE A 134 12.78 1.37 6.08
N SER A 135 13.32 1.93 7.15
CA SER A 135 12.53 2.24 8.33
C SER A 135 11.91 3.62 8.20
N LEU A 136 10.62 3.75 8.53
CA LEU A 136 9.91 5.02 8.53
C LEU A 136 10.28 5.90 9.74
N LYS A 137 10.95 5.35 10.75
CA LYS A 137 11.23 6.04 12.01
C LYS A 137 11.93 7.38 11.83
N ASP A 138 12.86 7.46 10.86
CA ASP A 138 13.69 8.65 10.66
C ASP A 138 13.06 9.69 9.71
N ILE A 139 11.97 9.31 9.01
CA ILE A 139 11.27 10.19 8.06
C ILE A 139 9.85 10.54 8.51
N ALA A 140 9.31 9.82 9.49
CA ALA A 140 7.97 10.01 10.00
C ALA A 140 7.82 11.39 10.66
N THR A 141 6.88 12.17 10.14
CA THR A 141 6.50 13.46 10.70
C THR A 141 5.07 13.36 11.21
N LYS A 142 4.85 13.73 12.48
CA LYS A 142 3.51 13.76 13.07
C LYS A 142 2.67 14.88 12.47
N ASN A 143 1.37 14.66 12.38
CA ASN A 143 0.37 15.63 11.93
C ASN A 143 0.67 16.26 10.56
N SER A 144 1.34 15.52 9.67
CA SER A 144 1.58 15.90 8.28
C SER A 144 1.84 14.65 7.43
N LEU A 145 1.63 14.78 6.12
CA LEU A 145 2.03 13.76 5.16
C LEU A 145 3.56 13.75 4.99
N TYR A 146 4.17 12.57 5.05
CA TYR A 146 5.57 12.35 4.67
C TYR A 146 5.68 11.26 3.60
N GLN A 147 6.58 11.46 2.64
CA GLN A 147 6.80 10.55 1.52
C GLN A 147 7.49 9.28 1.98
N VAL A 148 7.03 8.13 1.47
CA VAL A 148 7.61 6.80 1.77
C VAL A 148 7.97 6.01 0.52
N LEU A 149 7.44 6.40 -0.64
CA LEU A 149 7.74 5.80 -1.93
C LEU A 149 7.71 6.86 -3.04
N SER A 150 8.57 6.74 -4.05
CA SER A 150 8.63 7.63 -5.21
C SER A 150 9.12 6.91 -6.49
N PRO A 151 9.12 7.55 -7.68
CA PRO A 151 9.77 7.00 -8.88
C PRO A 151 11.30 7.14 -8.87
N ASN A 152 11.88 7.93 -7.97
CA ASN A 152 13.30 8.31 -8.01
C ASN A 152 14.09 7.65 -6.88
N ALA A 153 15.23 7.04 -7.22
CA ALA A 153 16.10 6.37 -6.25
C ALA A 153 16.79 7.32 -5.25
N ASP A 154 16.89 8.60 -5.59
CA ASP A 154 17.55 9.62 -4.75
C ASP A 154 16.58 10.38 -3.84
N ASP A 155 15.27 10.14 -3.98
CA ASP A 155 14.23 10.76 -3.15
C ASP A 155 14.06 10.03 -1.80
N THR A 156 13.46 10.70 -0.82
CA THR A 156 13.09 10.07 0.45
C THR A 156 12.11 8.92 0.24
N GLY A 157 12.40 7.75 0.81
CA GLY A 157 11.53 6.58 0.69
C GLY A 157 12.24 5.41 0.04
N VAL A 158 11.49 4.34 -0.22
CA VAL A 158 11.86 3.39 -1.27
C VAL A 158 11.49 3.98 -2.64
N TRP A 159 11.97 3.37 -3.72
CA TRP A 159 11.57 3.77 -5.07
C TRP A 159 10.94 2.62 -5.86
N ILE A 160 10.30 2.89 -7.00
CA ILE A 160 9.75 1.89 -7.95
C ILE A 160 9.85 2.32 -9.42
N HIS A 161 9.71 1.37 -10.33
CA HIS A 161 9.60 1.62 -11.78
C HIS A 161 8.18 2.05 -12.17
N GLN A 162 7.66 3.13 -11.57
CA GLN A 162 6.39 3.76 -11.93
C GLN A 162 6.34 5.20 -11.42
N ASN A 163 5.70 6.11 -12.16
CA ASN A 163 5.47 7.51 -11.78
C ASN A 163 4.44 7.65 -10.64
N ALA A 164 4.74 7.05 -9.49
CA ALA A 164 3.85 6.96 -8.35
C ALA A 164 4.54 7.42 -7.07
N TRP A 165 3.77 8.05 -6.18
CA TRP A 165 4.25 8.57 -4.91
C TRP A 165 3.33 8.13 -3.78
N PHE A 166 3.91 7.51 -2.75
CA PHE A 166 3.15 7.18 -1.55
C PHE A 166 3.55 8.09 -0.41
N HIS A 167 2.55 8.50 0.35
CA HIS A 167 2.71 9.27 1.58
C HIS A 167 1.94 8.61 2.71
N ILE A 168 2.49 8.67 3.91
CA ILE A 168 1.77 8.29 5.13
C ILE A 168 1.55 9.55 5.96
N GLY A 169 0.37 9.65 6.56
CA GLY A 169 0.07 10.65 7.57
C GLY A 169 -0.41 9.98 8.85
N ASP A 170 0.13 10.42 9.98
CA ASP A 170 -0.19 9.93 11.33
C ASP A 170 -0.51 11.13 12.23
N TYR A 171 -1.80 11.28 12.56
CA TYR A 171 -2.37 12.47 13.16
C TYR A 171 -2.93 12.16 14.55
N ASP A 172 -2.32 12.77 15.57
CA ASP A 172 -2.74 12.68 16.98
C ASP A 172 -3.59 13.89 17.43
N THR A 173 -3.81 14.85 16.54
CA THR A 173 -4.71 15.99 16.71
C THR A 173 -5.60 16.17 15.49
N GLU A 174 -6.74 16.85 15.66
CA GLU A 174 -7.58 17.22 14.52
C GLU A 174 -6.81 18.20 13.64
N THR A 175 -6.64 17.85 12.37
CA THR A 175 -5.77 18.56 11.44
C THR A 175 -6.50 18.79 10.12
N THR A 176 -6.33 19.98 9.53
CA THR A 176 -6.61 20.20 8.11
C THR A 176 -5.28 20.17 7.38
N ASP A 177 -5.19 19.34 6.35
CA ASP A 177 -4.01 19.17 5.52
C ASP A 177 -4.43 19.22 4.05
N SER A 178 -3.48 19.29 3.12
CA SER A 178 -3.79 19.29 1.69
C SER A 178 -2.81 18.42 0.92
N TYR A 179 -3.23 17.90 -0.22
CA TYR A 179 -2.37 17.17 -1.14
C TYR A 179 -2.40 17.82 -2.51
N THR A 180 -1.23 18.21 -3.01
CA THR A 180 -1.04 18.65 -4.40
C THR A 180 -0.40 17.52 -5.18
N LEU A 181 -1.04 17.14 -6.30
CA LEU A 181 -0.57 16.06 -7.14
C LEU A 181 0.79 16.42 -7.76
N LYS A 182 1.65 15.42 -7.94
CA LYS A 182 2.95 15.55 -8.59
C LYS A 182 2.84 15.50 -10.12
N GLN A 183 1.84 14.79 -10.66
CA GLN A 183 1.53 14.75 -12.10
C GLN A 183 0.02 14.93 -12.37
N GLU A 184 -0.32 15.63 -13.45
CA GLU A 184 -1.71 15.97 -13.81
C GLU A 184 -2.51 14.73 -14.24
N GLU A 185 -1.85 13.76 -14.89
CA GLU A 185 -2.46 12.52 -15.37
C GLU A 185 -2.67 11.46 -14.27
N ASN A 186 -2.17 11.75 -13.06
CA ASN A 186 -2.30 10.86 -11.93
C ASN A 186 -3.66 11.02 -11.23
N GLY A 187 -4.05 9.97 -10.53
CA GLY A 187 -5.10 9.99 -9.53
C GLY A 187 -4.52 9.61 -8.18
N VAL A 188 -5.25 9.94 -7.13
CA VAL A 188 -4.86 9.64 -5.76
C VAL A 188 -5.85 8.67 -5.14
N TYR A 189 -5.34 7.55 -4.64
CA TYR A 189 -6.11 6.60 -3.85
C TYR A 189 -5.72 6.72 -2.38
N VAL A 190 -6.65 7.25 -1.58
CA VAL A 190 -6.48 7.38 -0.13
C VAL A 190 -7.07 6.17 0.56
N PHE A 191 -6.28 5.53 1.42
CA PHE A 191 -6.71 4.40 2.23
C PHE A 191 -6.60 4.74 3.71
N VAL A 192 -7.72 4.67 4.44
CA VAL A 192 -7.75 5.00 5.86
C VAL A 192 -7.20 3.82 6.67
N LEU A 193 -6.01 3.98 7.24
CA LEU A 193 -5.42 2.99 8.12
C LEU A 193 -6.14 2.99 9.47
N GLU A 194 -6.30 4.13 10.10
CA GLU A 194 -7.01 4.24 11.38
C GLU A 194 -7.80 5.54 11.43
N GLY A 195 -8.80 5.59 12.32
CA GLY A 195 -9.58 6.80 12.56
C GLY A 195 -10.56 7.16 11.44
N LYS A 196 -10.71 8.47 11.19
CA LYS A 196 -11.71 9.04 10.27
C LYS A 196 -11.14 10.25 9.54
N VAL A 197 -11.47 10.36 8.26
CA VAL A 197 -11.06 11.48 7.41
C VAL A 197 -12.23 11.92 6.56
N GLU A 198 -12.33 13.21 6.27
CA GLU A 198 -13.26 13.78 5.30
C GLU A 198 -12.47 14.41 4.15
N ILE A 199 -12.80 14.03 2.92
CA ILE A 199 -12.19 14.56 1.69
C ILE A 199 -13.31 14.94 0.74
N ALA A 200 -13.33 16.17 0.22
CA ALA A 200 -14.39 16.66 -0.67
C ALA A 200 -15.82 16.39 -0.14
N ASN A 201 -16.04 16.62 1.17
CA ASN A 201 -17.28 16.30 1.92
C ASN A 201 -17.63 14.81 2.03
N GLN A 202 -16.80 13.90 1.52
CA GLN A 202 -16.96 12.47 1.69
C GLN A 202 -16.29 12.02 2.99
N LYS A 203 -17.10 11.51 3.92
CA LYS A 203 -16.61 10.90 5.17
C LYS A 203 -16.12 9.48 4.92
N LEU A 204 -14.91 9.21 5.37
CA LEU A 204 -14.20 7.94 5.29
C LEU A 204 -13.95 7.42 6.71
N ASN A 205 -14.23 6.14 6.92
CA ASN A 205 -13.91 5.44 8.16
C ASN A 205 -12.69 4.54 7.95
N LYS A 206 -12.16 3.99 9.04
CA LYS A 206 -11.16 2.92 9.02
C LYS A 206 -11.41 1.90 7.89
N ARG A 207 -10.36 1.67 7.10
CA ARG A 207 -10.27 0.78 5.93
C ARG A 207 -11.16 1.15 4.74
N ASP A 208 -11.79 2.32 4.73
CA ASP A 208 -12.38 2.85 3.50
C ASP A 208 -11.24 3.27 2.55
N GLY A 209 -11.41 3.00 1.26
CA GLY A 209 -10.60 3.52 0.17
C GLY A 209 -11.36 4.61 -0.60
N PHE A 210 -10.66 5.63 -1.06
CA PHE A 210 -11.25 6.73 -1.81
C PHE A 210 -10.32 7.18 -2.94
N GLY A 211 -10.75 6.98 -4.18
CA GLY A 211 -10.03 7.44 -5.36
C GLY A 211 -10.49 8.83 -5.77
N ILE A 212 -9.54 9.68 -6.17
CA ILE A 212 -9.75 11.08 -6.58
C ILE A 212 -8.88 11.34 -7.81
N TRP A 213 -9.43 11.97 -8.85
CA TRP A 213 -8.67 12.34 -10.06
C TRP A 213 -9.32 13.55 -10.78
N ASP A 214 -8.70 14.04 -11.87
CA ASP A 214 -9.08 15.27 -12.57
C ASP A 214 -9.08 16.49 -11.63
N THR A 215 -8.01 16.67 -10.85
CA THR A 215 -7.82 17.79 -9.91
C THR A 215 -6.33 17.98 -9.62
N ASP A 216 -5.88 19.21 -9.40
CA ASP A 216 -4.47 19.49 -9.07
C ASP A 216 -4.19 19.35 -7.57
N THR A 217 -5.21 19.62 -6.75
CA THR A 217 -5.11 19.59 -5.29
C THR A 217 -6.45 19.23 -4.65
N PHE A 218 -6.40 18.77 -3.40
CA PHE A 218 -7.57 18.60 -2.54
C PHE A 218 -7.19 18.64 -1.06
N ASP A 219 -8.16 18.98 -0.22
CA ASP A 219 -7.98 19.11 1.23
C ASP A 219 -8.49 17.88 1.98
N PHE A 220 -7.85 17.60 3.10
CA PHE A 220 -8.30 16.65 4.12
C PHE A 220 -8.81 17.40 5.35
N LYS A 221 -9.88 16.92 5.95
CA LYS A 221 -10.16 17.14 7.37
C LYS A 221 -9.94 15.83 8.09
N ILE A 222 -8.94 15.78 8.95
CA ILE A 222 -8.46 14.56 9.58
C ILE A 222 -8.82 14.63 11.05
N ASN A 223 -9.63 13.68 11.51
CA ASN A 223 -9.97 13.60 12.92
C ASN A 223 -8.75 13.16 13.74
N LYS A 224 -8.75 13.54 15.01
CA LYS A 224 -7.81 13.02 16.00
C LYS A 224 -7.68 11.49 15.94
N ASP A 225 -6.47 10.98 16.15
CA ASP A 225 -6.14 9.55 16.22
C ASP A 225 -6.42 8.83 14.88
N SER A 226 -6.05 9.48 13.77
CA SER A 226 -6.22 8.95 12.42
C SER A 226 -4.88 8.72 11.73
N LYS A 227 -4.83 7.66 10.91
CA LYS A 227 -3.67 7.34 10.08
C LYS A 227 -4.14 7.03 8.67
N ILE A 228 -3.47 7.58 7.67
CA ILE A 228 -3.83 7.41 6.25
C ILE A 228 -2.61 7.05 5.41
N LEU A 229 -2.87 6.28 4.36
CA LEU A 229 -1.95 6.04 3.25
C LEU A 229 -2.51 6.76 2.02
N VAL A 230 -1.72 7.62 1.41
CA VAL A 230 -2.07 8.39 0.20
C VAL A 230 -1.19 7.87 -0.93
N MET A 231 -1.81 7.31 -1.96
CA MET A 231 -1.10 6.73 -3.12
C MET A 231 -1.45 7.52 -4.37
N GLU A 232 -0.56 8.39 -4.82
CA GLU A 232 -0.65 9.02 -6.13
C GLU A 232 -0.08 8.08 -7.19
N ILE A 233 -0.86 7.81 -8.23
CA ILE A 233 -0.54 6.82 -9.25
C ILE A 233 -1.09 7.23 -10.63
N PRO A 234 -0.49 6.77 -11.75
CA PRO A 234 -1.05 6.96 -13.08
C PRO A 234 -2.42 6.32 -13.25
N MET A 235 -3.33 7.04 -13.89
CA MET A 235 -4.68 6.54 -14.18
C MET A 235 -4.77 5.67 -15.44
N SER A 236 -3.73 5.69 -16.27
CA SER A 236 -3.60 4.83 -17.45
C SER A 236 -2.72 3.63 -17.16
N ILE A 237 -3.12 2.45 -17.67
CA ILE A 237 -2.34 1.20 -17.63
C ILE A 237 -1.58 1.04 -18.93
#